data_AF-A0A439MQZ9-F1
#
_entry.id   AF-A0A439MQZ9-F1
#
_cell.length_a   1.000
_cell.length_b   1.000
_cell.length_c   1.000
_cell.angle_alpha   90.00
_cell.angle_beta   90.00
_cell.angle_gamma   90.00
#
_symmetry.space_group_name_H-M   'P 1'
#
loop_
_entity.id
_entity.type
_entity.pdbx_description
1 polymer ?
#
loop_
_entity_poly.entity_id
_entity_poly.type
_entity_poly.pdbx_seq_one_letter_code
_entity_poly.pdbx_strand_id
1 'polypeptide(L)'
;GERIVIAAVIIGGASILGGRGRVAGSCLGALLVVLLDKVLREGWPITRTIKIGDEEITVNAVFSLPVGAVPVFLGLLLVVAVLIEPYLIRRQVAGRLWAWLRGRPPPPAYEIGGIAIEGVQTKGAMATDMALSATGFGKFLARRDALAIILTVLLWLTGLALRPDYWWNLSNSFAILLNYTELALITIGLTYVIAAGDIDLSVGAVLALAGSTAAYFLKVLGADPVTAVAMGLLAGMCAGLVNAIVTVGFKLPAFIATLGMFYIARGLAAWFVAGQQLTGWPEGYNLLGRKVNDILLHYRISLPDGLLRSIAEVVSIQTIWMLFVAVIAGVVLAYMPFGQKVYATGGNIRAAAYAGINTNRVRFLALMLAALCATMAGIINVAYFRSFNPVAGQFRELDAIASVIIGGGSIFGGYGTVIGALAGAAVITLIRALLQLNVQGFTMPQHWINVFIGGILIVAVLIDIWVRQANIFGRLRARLARRTRTAETTHA
;
A
#
# COMPACT_ATOMS: atom_id res chain seq x y z
N GLY A 1 -13.55 5.80 -12.00
CA GLY A 1 -13.62 7.26 -11.83
C GLY A 1 -12.24 7.85 -11.64
N GLU A 2 -11.79 8.03 -10.40
CA GLU A 2 -10.64 8.91 -10.07
C GLU A 2 -9.29 8.49 -10.69
N ARG A 3 -8.96 7.20 -10.72
CA ARG A 3 -7.65 6.73 -11.21
C ARG A 3 -7.50 6.87 -12.74
N ILE A 4 -8.62 6.93 -13.48
CA ILE A 4 -8.65 7.19 -14.93
C ILE A 4 -8.17 8.61 -15.22
N VAL A 5 -8.46 9.57 -14.33
CA VAL A 5 -8.08 10.98 -14.50
C VAL A 5 -6.56 11.15 -14.44
N ILE A 6 -5.89 10.47 -13.51
CA ILE A 6 -4.42 10.52 -13.40
C ILE A 6 -3.78 9.90 -14.65
N ALA A 7 -4.29 8.73 -15.07
CA ALA A 7 -3.80 8.08 -16.28
C ALA A 7 -4.00 8.99 -17.50
N ALA A 8 -5.18 9.57 -17.65
CA ALA A 8 -5.54 10.51 -18.71
C ALA A 8 -4.64 11.75 -18.79
N VAL A 9 -4.30 12.35 -17.65
CA VAL A 9 -3.41 13.52 -17.61
C VAL A 9 -2.00 13.14 -18.10
N ILE A 10 -1.50 11.98 -17.68
CA ILE A 10 -0.19 11.46 -18.08
C ILE A 10 -0.16 11.10 -19.57
N ILE A 11 -1.19 10.38 -20.05
CA ILE A 11 -1.35 10.00 -21.47
C ILE A 11 -1.50 11.24 -22.35
N GLY A 12 -2.15 12.28 -21.82
CA GLY A 12 -2.29 13.58 -22.46
C GLY A 12 -0.99 14.38 -22.63
N GLY A 13 0.16 13.83 -22.26
CA GLY A 13 1.47 14.42 -22.51
C GLY A 13 1.89 15.48 -21.49
N ALA A 14 1.26 15.50 -20.30
CA ALA A 14 1.81 16.25 -19.18
C ALA A 14 3.12 15.59 -18.73
N SER A 15 4.23 16.32 -18.85
CA SER A 15 5.55 15.87 -18.40
C SER A 15 5.50 15.56 -16.92
N ILE A 16 5.94 14.34 -16.62
CA ILE A 16 5.85 13.72 -15.30
C ILE A 16 6.82 14.38 -14.30
N LEU A 17 7.87 15.01 -14.80
CA LEU A 17 8.93 15.65 -14.00
C LEU A 17 8.77 17.16 -13.91
N GLY A 18 7.64 17.70 -14.39
CA GLY A 18 7.32 19.11 -14.37
C GLY A 18 7.84 19.88 -15.59
N GLY A 19 7.25 21.04 -15.85
CA GLY A 19 7.73 22.01 -16.85
C GLY A 19 7.09 21.95 -18.24
N ARG A 20 6.32 20.90 -18.57
CA ARG A 20 5.56 20.83 -19.84
C ARG A 20 4.21 20.14 -19.65
N GLY A 21 3.13 20.89 -19.50
CA GLY A 21 1.77 20.36 -19.51
C GLY A 21 0.87 21.28 -20.32
N ARG A 22 0.15 20.72 -21.30
CA ARG A 22 -0.88 21.45 -22.05
C ARG A 22 -2.24 20.94 -21.60
N VAL A 23 -3.10 21.83 -21.11
CA VAL A 23 -4.48 21.50 -20.69
C VAL A 23 -5.22 20.75 -21.80
N ALA A 24 -5.07 21.19 -23.05
CA ALA A 24 -5.65 20.52 -24.22
C ALA A 24 -5.16 19.07 -24.38
N GLY A 25 -3.90 18.79 -24.09
CA GLY A 25 -3.35 17.43 -24.12
C GLY A 25 -3.98 16.55 -23.05
N SER A 26 -4.09 17.03 -21.80
CA SER A 26 -4.77 16.31 -20.73
C SER A 26 -6.24 16.06 -21.00
N CYS A 27 -6.96 17.01 -21.62
CA CYS A 27 -8.35 16.81 -22.06
C CYS A 27 -8.47 15.73 -23.15
N LEU A 28 -7.58 15.73 -24.15
CA LEU A 28 -7.55 14.69 -25.19
C LEU A 28 -7.18 13.32 -24.62
N GLY A 29 -6.23 13.26 -23.68
CA GLY A 29 -5.90 12.04 -22.95
C GLY A 29 -7.10 11.52 -22.15
N ALA A 30 -7.86 12.41 -21.50
CA ALA A 30 -9.09 12.03 -20.79
C ALA A 30 -10.15 11.49 -21.74
N LEU A 31 -10.39 12.16 -22.86
CA LEU A 31 -11.32 11.70 -23.88
C LEU A 31 -10.94 10.32 -24.41
N LEU A 32 -9.66 10.12 -24.75
CA LEU A 32 -9.13 8.85 -25.25
C LEU A 32 -9.34 7.72 -24.23
N VAL A 33 -8.96 7.93 -22.96
CA VAL A 33 -9.08 6.88 -21.94
C VAL A 33 -10.54 6.55 -21.64
N VAL A 34 -11.41 7.57 -21.58
CA VAL A 34 -12.85 7.36 -21.36
C VAL A 34 -13.48 6.61 -22.54
N LEU A 35 -13.13 6.97 -23.78
CA LEU A 35 -13.62 6.26 -24.96
C LEU A 35 -13.12 4.82 -24.99
N LEU A 36 -11.85 4.60 -24.68
CA LEU A 36 -11.28 3.25 -24.58
C LEU A 36 -11.99 2.45 -23.48
N ASP A 37 -12.14 2.98 -22.26
CA ASP A 37 -12.84 2.27 -21.17
C ASP A 37 -14.29 1.96 -21.54
N LYS A 38 -15.00 2.89 -22.19
CA LYS A 38 -16.38 2.68 -22.66
C LYS A 38 -16.46 1.57 -23.71
N VAL A 39 -15.68 1.67 -24.78
CA VAL A 39 -15.66 0.69 -25.88
C VAL A 39 -15.27 -0.70 -25.36
N LEU A 40 -14.28 -0.78 -24.48
CA LEU A 40 -13.81 -2.05 -23.93
C LEU A 40 -14.81 -2.70 -22.96
N ARG A 41 -15.67 -1.92 -22.29
CA ARG A 41 -16.70 -2.43 -21.36
C ARG A 41 -18.02 -2.76 -22.04
N GLU A 42 -18.47 -1.92 -22.96
CA GLU A 42 -19.73 -2.13 -23.68
C GLU A 42 -19.64 -3.32 -24.65
N GLY A 43 -18.42 -3.67 -25.10
CA GLY A 43 -18.20 -4.79 -26.00
C GLY A 43 -18.64 -4.48 -27.42
N TRP A 44 -18.37 -5.41 -28.34
CA TRP A 44 -18.74 -5.27 -29.75
C TRP A 44 -19.96 -6.13 -30.10
N PRO A 45 -20.97 -5.60 -30.80
CA PRO A 45 -22.09 -6.39 -31.27
C PRO A 45 -21.59 -7.43 -32.29
N ILE A 46 -21.99 -8.68 -32.10
CA ILE A 46 -21.68 -9.82 -32.96
C ILE A 46 -22.97 -10.59 -33.26
N THR A 47 -23.08 -11.19 -34.44
CA THR A 47 -24.16 -12.13 -34.75
C THR A 47 -23.68 -13.55 -34.46
N ARG A 48 -24.45 -14.31 -33.68
CA ARG A 48 -24.17 -15.72 -33.41
C ARG A 48 -25.32 -16.57 -33.94
N THR A 49 -25.01 -17.51 -34.83
CA THR A 49 -25.99 -18.47 -35.32
C THR A 49 -26.11 -19.60 -34.30
N ILE A 50 -27.31 -19.82 -33.75
CA ILE A 50 -27.62 -20.92 -32.84
C ILE A 50 -28.50 -21.91 -33.61
N LYS A 51 -28.07 -23.17 -33.72
CA LYS A 51 -28.93 -24.25 -34.21
C LYS A 51 -29.84 -24.73 -33.09
N ILE A 52 -31.15 -24.63 -33.28
CA ILE A 52 -32.16 -25.24 -32.41
C ILE A 52 -32.94 -26.23 -33.28
N GLY A 53 -32.62 -27.52 -33.16
CA GLY A 53 -33.11 -28.53 -34.10
C GLY A 53 -32.51 -28.33 -35.49
N ASP A 54 -33.35 -28.28 -36.53
CA ASP A 54 -32.95 -28.08 -37.93
C ASP A 54 -32.98 -26.60 -38.38
N GLU A 55 -33.42 -25.66 -37.53
CA GLU A 55 -33.43 -24.23 -37.85
C GLU A 55 -32.20 -23.51 -37.30
N GLU A 56 -31.58 -22.69 -38.16
CA GLU A 56 -30.50 -21.77 -37.81
C GLU A 56 -31.07 -20.39 -37.50
N ILE A 57 -31.03 -19.99 -36.22
CA ILE A 57 -31.50 -18.67 -35.78
C ILE A 57 -30.29 -17.78 -35.54
N THR A 58 -30.24 -16.62 -36.21
CA THR A 58 -29.22 -15.59 -35.97
C THR A 58 -29.62 -14.73 -34.80
N VAL A 59 -28.84 -14.78 -33.72
CA VAL A 59 -29.07 -14.00 -32.50
C VAL A 59 -28.01 -12.91 -32.40
N ASN A 60 -28.44 -11.67 -32.19
CA ASN A 60 -27.54 -10.57 -31.84
C ASN A 60 -26.99 -10.82 -30.44
N ALA A 61 -25.67 -10.94 -30.34
CA ALA A 61 -24.92 -11.07 -29.10
C ALA A 61 -23.93 -9.91 -28.97
N VAL A 62 -23.36 -9.74 -27.78
CA VAL A 62 -22.31 -8.73 -27.53
C VAL A 62 -21.07 -9.46 -27.05
N PHE A 63 -19.97 -9.31 -27.79
CA PHE A 63 -18.66 -9.77 -27.37
C PHE A 63 -18.12 -8.79 -26.33
N SER A 64 -18.11 -9.21 -25.07
CA SER A 64 -17.49 -8.46 -23.97
C SER A 64 -16.14 -9.05 -23.62
N LEU A 65 -15.21 -8.19 -23.19
CA LEU A 65 -13.91 -8.64 -22.72
C LEU A 65 -14.04 -9.41 -21.39
N PRO A 66 -13.12 -10.34 -21.11
CA PRO A 66 -13.08 -11.03 -19.83
C PRO A 66 -13.02 -10.04 -18.66
N VAL A 67 -13.62 -10.43 -17.53
CA VAL A 67 -13.60 -9.61 -16.32
C VAL A 67 -12.14 -9.30 -15.94
N GLY A 68 -11.83 -8.02 -15.70
CA GLY A 68 -10.48 -7.59 -15.35
C GLY A 68 -9.58 -7.20 -16.53
N ALA A 69 -9.91 -7.59 -17.77
CA ALA A 69 -9.12 -7.22 -18.95
C ALA A 69 -8.99 -5.70 -19.14
N VAL A 70 -10.07 -4.95 -18.88
CA VAL A 70 -10.08 -3.48 -18.99
C VAL A 70 -9.08 -2.83 -18.02
N PRO A 71 -9.09 -3.13 -16.70
CA PRO A 71 -8.03 -2.67 -15.80
C PRO A 71 -6.62 -3.06 -16.25
N VAL A 72 -6.38 -4.30 -16.74
CA VAL A 72 -5.05 -4.69 -17.23
C VAL A 72 -4.61 -3.80 -18.38
N PHE A 73 -5.49 -3.59 -19.36
CA PHE A 73 -5.20 -2.74 -20.52
C PHE A 73 -4.88 -1.31 -20.10
N LEU A 74 -5.68 -0.72 -19.21
CA LEU A 74 -5.43 0.63 -18.69
C LEU A 74 -4.09 0.73 -17.95
N GLY A 75 -3.75 -0.30 -17.16
CA GLY A 75 -2.47 -0.35 -16.46
C GLY A 75 -1.27 -0.48 -17.40
N LEU A 76 -1.36 -1.34 -18.42
CA LEU A 76 -0.34 -1.45 -19.46
C LEU A 76 -0.18 -0.14 -20.24
N LEU A 77 -1.29 0.48 -20.61
CA LEU A 77 -1.29 1.75 -21.32
C LEU A 77 -0.64 2.85 -20.48
N LEU A 78 -0.91 2.89 -19.17
CA LEU A 78 -0.25 3.82 -18.25
C LEU A 78 1.26 3.57 -18.18
N VAL A 79 1.70 2.32 -18.01
CA VAL A 79 3.13 1.98 -17.98
C VAL A 79 3.82 2.38 -19.29
N VAL A 80 3.21 2.07 -20.44
CA VAL A 80 3.72 2.46 -21.76
C VAL A 80 3.80 3.97 -21.88
N ALA A 81 2.73 4.70 -21.55
CA ALA A 81 2.69 6.16 -21.63
C ALA A 81 3.81 6.82 -20.81
N VAL A 82 4.08 6.28 -19.62
CA VAL A 82 5.13 6.75 -18.73
C VAL A 82 6.53 6.46 -19.26
N LEU A 83 6.71 5.36 -20.02
CA LEU A 83 7.98 5.01 -20.65
C LEU A 83 8.27 5.79 -21.94
N ILE A 84 7.27 6.41 -22.57
CA ILE A 84 7.46 7.25 -23.77
C ILE A 84 8.41 8.42 -23.47
N GLU A 85 8.26 9.09 -22.33
CA GLU A 85 9.10 10.23 -21.97
C GLU A 85 10.60 9.87 -21.87
N PRO A 86 11.03 8.88 -21.05
CA PRO A 86 12.43 8.53 -20.94
C PRO A 86 13.03 7.88 -22.20
N TYR A 87 12.26 7.14 -23.00
CA TYR A 87 12.78 6.43 -24.17
C TYR A 87 12.61 7.18 -25.49
N LEU A 88 11.41 7.66 -25.83
CA LEU A 88 11.18 8.34 -27.11
C LEU A 88 11.58 9.81 -27.05
N ILE A 89 11.14 10.53 -26.02
CA ILE A 89 11.27 11.99 -25.97
C ILE A 89 12.71 12.38 -25.58
N ARG A 90 13.22 11.86 -24.45
CA ARG A 90 14.57 12.22 -23.97
C ARG A 90 15.70 11.80 -24.90
N ARG A 91 15.60 10.60 -25.48
CA ARG A 91 16.58 10.13 -26.47
C ARG A 91 16.35 10.71 -27.87
N GLN A 92 15.31 11.56 -28.02
CA GLN A 92 14.89 12.16 -29.27
C GLN A 92 14.81 11.13 -30.40
N VAL A 93 14.24 9.96 -30.15
CA VAL A 93 14.25 8.85 -31.12
C VAL A 93 13.62 9.27 -32.44
N ALA A 94 12.48 9.96 -32.40
CA ALA A 94 11.84 10.52 -33.58
C ALA A 94 12.70 11.59 -34.28
N GLY A 95 13.34 12.48 -33.51
CA GLY A 95 14.25 13.51 -34.05
C GLY A 95 15.50 12.92 -34.69
N ARG A 96 16.05 11.85 -34.11
CA ARG A 96 17.18 11.08 -34.64
C ARG A 96 16.80 10.27 -35.87
N LEU A 97 15.63 9.63 -35.87
CA LEU A 97 15.09 8.93 -37.03
C LEU A 97 14.88 9.91 -38.19
N TRP A 98 14.34 11.09 -37.91
CA TRP A 98 14.11 12.14 -38.91
C TRP A 98 15.41 12.78 -39.41
N ALA A 99 16.40 12.95 -38.52
CA ALA A 99 17.74 13.40 -38.90
C ALA A 99 18.43 12.36 -39.79
N TRP A 100 18.31 11.07 -39.44
CA TRP A 100 18.82 9.95 -40.24
C TRP A 100 18.17 9.92 -41.64
N LEU A 101 16.84 10.03 -41.72
CA LEU A 101 16.11 10.10 -43.00
C LEU A 101 16.51 11.30 -43.87
N ARG A 102 16.99 12.40 -43.26
CA ARG A 102 17.41 13.62 -43.97
C ARG A 102 18.93 13.75 -44.10
N GLY A 103 19.72 12.75 -43.74
CA GLY A 103 21.18 12.81 -43.78
C GLY A 103 21.80 13.89 -42.89
N ARG A 104 21.09 14.33 -41.85
CA ARG A 104 21.54 15.36 -40.90
C ARG A 104 22.18 14.73 -39.66
N PRO A 105 23.13 15.41 -38.99
CA PRO A 105 23.68 14.92 -37.74
C PRO A 105 22.57 14.77 -36.68
N PRO A 106 22.63 13.72 -35.84
CA PRO A 106 21.61 13.48 -34.83
C PRO A 106 21.60 14.63 -33.82
N PRO A 107 20.41 15.14 -33.45
CA PRO A 107 20.32 16.20 -32.48
C PRO A 107 20.82 15.74 -31.09
N PRO A 108 21.45 16.64 -30.31
CA PRO A 108 21.99 16.29 -29.00
C PRO A 108 20.87 15.87 -28.05
N ALA A 109 21.15 14.87 -27.21
CA ALA A 109 20.19 14.45 -26.19
C ALA A 109 19.95 15.60 -25.22
N TYR A 110 18.70 15.76 -24.77
CA TYR A 110 18.37 16.80 -23.81
C TYR A 110 18.92 16.38 -22.44
N GLU A 111 20.06 16.94 -22.04
CA GLU A 111 20.52 16.89 -20.65
C GLU A 111 19.67 17.86 -19.85
N ILE A 112 18.53 17.39 -19.34
CA ILE A 112 17.89 18.08 -18.23
C ILE A 112 18.79 17.81 -17.02
N GLY A 113 19.68 18.75 -16.72
CA GLY A 113 20.30 18.86 -15.40
C GLY A 113 19.17 18.69 -14.38
N GLY A 114 19.34 17.74 -13.46
CA GLY A 114 18.25 17.16 -12.67
C GLY A 114 17.42 18.18 -11.91
N ILE A 115 16.41 18.74 -12.56
CA ILE A 115 15.31 19.42 -11.92
C ILE A 115 14.22 18.36 -11.81
N ALA A 116 14.45 17.43 -10.88
CA ALA A 116 13.35 16.69 -10.30
C ALA A 116 12.71 17.66 -9.30
N ILE A 117 11.40 17.85 -9.45
CA ILE A 117 10.48 18.46 -8.48
C ILE A 117 11.11 18.42 -7.08
N GLU A 118 11.58 19.58 -6.61
CA GLU A 118 11.95 19.77 -5.20
C GLU A 118 10.65 19.62 -4.40
N GLY A 119 10.26 18.38 -4.11
CA GLY A 119 9.36 18.09 -3.02
C GLY A 119 10.04 18.65 -1.78
N VAL A 120 9.46 19.69 -1.20
CA VAL A 120 9.90 20.42 -0.01
C VAL A 120 10.67 19.47 0.91
N GLN A 121 12.00 19.53 0.82
CA GLN A 121 12.87 18.71 1.65
C GLN A 121 12.68 19.18 3.08
N THR A 122 11.91 18.44 3.86
CA THR A 122 11.80 18.76 5.28
C THR A 122 13.16 18.52 5.92
N LYS A 123 13.59 19.46 6.77
CA LYS A 123 14.68 19.26 7.74
C LYS A 123 14.28 18.11 8.68
N GLY A 124 14.48 16.86 8.24
CA GLY A 124 14.01 15.65 8.90
C GLY A 124 14.64 15.37 10.27
N ALA A 125 15.60 16.20 10.71
CA ALA A 125 16.46 15.93 11.86
C ALA A 125 16.24 16.88 13.07
N MET A 126 15.06 17.51 13.24
CA MET A 126 14.80 18.32 14.46
C MET A 126 14.10 17.57 15.59
N ALA A 127 13.61 16.35 15.37
CA ALA A 127 12.99 15.56 16.45
C ALA A 127 14.02 14.85 17.35
N THR A 128 15.28 14.76 16.93
CA THR A 128 16.36 14.11 17.69
C THR A 128 16.80 14.95 18.89
N ASP A 129 16.73 16.27 18.82
CA ASP A 129 17.22 17.14 19.90
C ASP A 129 16.33 17.09 21.16
N MET A 130 15.01 16.88 21.01
CA MET A 130 14.11 16.74 22.16
C MET A 130 14.28 15.41 22.89
N ALA A 131 14.41 14.30 22.14
CA ALA A 131 14.53 12.96 22.71
C ALA A 131 15.83 12.74 23.50
N LEU A 132 16.89 13.48 23.15
CA LEU A 132 18.19 13.45 23.85
C LEU A 132 18.13 14.12 25.24
N SER A 133 17.18 15.01 25.48
CA SER A 133 17.07 15.79 26.74
C SER A 133 16.01 15.30 27.73
N ALA A 134 15.19 14.30 27.35
CA ALA A 134 14.06 13.84 28.16
C ALA A 134 14.39 12.57 28.98
N THR A 135 14.02 12.55 30.27
CA THR A 135 14.14 11.37 31.13
C THR A 135 12.77 10.69 31.37
N GLY A 136 12.77 9.37 31.57
CA GLY A 136 11.59 8.59 31.97
C GLY A 136 10.40 8.66 30.99
N PHE A 137 9.21 8.96 31.52
CA PHE A 137 7.95 9.06 30.75
C PHE A 137 8.01 10.17 29.67
N GLY A 138 8.78 11.23 29.91
CA GLY A 138 9.02 12.29 28.92
C GLY A 138 9.77 11.78 27.68
N LYS A 139 10.65 10.78 27.84
CA LYS A 139 11.35 10.14 26.72
C LYS A 139 10.41 9.30 25.87
N PHE A 140 9.41 8.64 26.48
CA PHE A 140 8.36 7.90 25.76
C PHE A 140 7.45 8.86 25.00
N LEU A 141 6.94 9.91 25.64
CA LEU A 141 6.09 10.93 24.98
C LEU A 141 6.81 11.70 23.86
N ALA A 142 8.14 11.81 23.94
CA ALA A 142 8.94 12.43 22.89
C ALA A 142 9.09 11.54 21.64
N ARG A 143 8.74 10.24 21.69
CA ARG A 143 8.86 9.36 20.52
C ARG A 143 7.71 9.57 19.54
N ARG A 144 8.02 9.56 18.24
CA ARG A 144 7.04 9.72 17.15
C ARG A 144 5.98 8.61 17.11
N ASP A 145 6.29 7.43 17.62
CA ASP A 145 5.40 6.26 17.65
C ASP A 145 4.51 6.20 18.92
N ALA A 146 4.82 6.97 19.96
CA ALA A 146 4.08 6.92 21.23
C ALA A 146 2.64 7.42 21.11
N LEU A 147 2.37 8.42 20.26
CA LEU A 147 1.01 8.93 20.01
C LEU A 147 0.11 7.85 19.42
N ALA A 148 0.61 7.07 18.45
CA ALA A 148 -0.14 5.96 17.86
C ALA A 148 -0.45 4.89 18.90
N ILE A 149 0.52 4.53 19.75
CA ILE A 149 0.34 3.52 20.80
C ILE A 149 -0.71 3.99 21.83
N ILE A 150 -0.62 5.24 22.29
CA ILE A 150 -1.59 5.82 23.23
C ILE A 150 -2.98 5.82 22.59
N LEU A 151 -3.08 6.24 21.33
CA LEU A 151 -4.35 6.25 20.61
C LEU A 151 -4.93 4.84 20.44
N THR A 152 -4.10 3.82 20.16
CA THR A 152 -4.55 2.42 20.12
C THR A 152 -5.19 2.00 21.45
N VAL A 153 -4.53 2.27 22.57
CA VAL A 153 -5.05 1.92 23.90
C VAL A 153 -6.35 2.66 24.19
N LEU A 154 -6.42 3.97 23.89
CA LEU A 154 -7.63 4.76 24.10
C LEU A 154 -8.81 4.25 23.25
N LEU A 155 -8.58 3.92 21.97
CA LEU A 155 -9.61 3.38 21.10
C LEU A 155 -10.10 2.00 21.57
N TRP A 156 -9.19 1.16 22.06
CA TRP A 156 -9.57 -0.12 22.64
C TRP A 156 -10.46 0.04 23.86
N LEU A 157 -10.06 0.91 24.81
CA LEU A 157 -10.86 1.21 26.01
C LEU A 157 -12.20 1.87 25.66
N THR A 158 -12.25 2.71 24.63
CA THR A 158 -13.49 3.32 24.15
C THR A 158 -14.46 2.26 23.62
N GLY A 159 -13.95 1.29 22.85
CA GLY A 159 -14.78 0.18 22.36
C GLY A 159 -15.32 -0.70 23.49
N LEU A 160 -14.47 -0.98 24.48
CA LEU A 160 -14.86 -1.69 25.68
C LEU A 160 -15.98 -0.95 26.44
N ALA A 161 -15.88 0.38 26.57
CA ALA A 161 -16.88 1.19 27.25
C ALA A 161 -18.21 1.27 26.50
N LEU A 162 -18.18 1.31 25.16
CA LEU A 162 -19.39 1.45 24.32
C LEU A 162 -20.15 0.13 24.14
N ARG A 163 -19.43 -0.99 23.95
CA ARG A 163 -20.02 -2.32 23.71
C ARG A 163 -19.18 -3.43 24.39
N PRO A 164 -19.24 -3.56 25.73
CA PRO A 164 -18.51 -4.59 26.46
C PRO A 164 -18.76 -6.00 25.91
N ASP A 165 -20.02 -6.32 25.58
CA ASP A 165 -20.43 -7.64 25.06
C ASP A 165 -19.78 -7.98 23.71
N TYR A 166 -19.49 -6.96 22.89
CA TYR A 166 -18.82 -7.16 21.61
C TYR A 166 -17.31 -7.22 21.77
N TRP A 167 -16.71 -6.30 22.54
CA TRP A 167 -15.25 -6.22 22.71
C TRP A 167 -14.68 -7.37 23.54
N TRP A 168 -15.37 -7.81 24.59
CA TRP A 168 -14.89 -8.90 25.44
C TRP A 168 -15.12 -10.28 24.82
N ASN A 169 -15.94 -10.37 23.78
CA ASN A 169 -16.18 -11.62 23.08
C ASN A 169 -14.94 -12.06 22.29
N LEU A 170 -14.44 -13.26 22.60
CA LEU A 170 -13.22 -13.81 22.00
C LEU A 170 -13.31 -13.94 20.48
N SER A 171 -14.50 -14.25 19.93
CA SER A 171 -14.69 -14.38 18.48
C SER A 171 -14.63 -13.04 17.76
N ASN A 172 -15.19 -11.98 18.36
CA ASN A 172 -15.10 -10.63 17.80
C ASN A 172 -13.69 -10.07 17.94
N SER A 173 -13.04 -10.25 19.09
CA SER A 173 -11.64 -9.90 19.30
C SER A 173 -10.71 -10.60 18.30
N PHE A 174 -10.97 -11.88 18.00
CA PHE A 174 -10.27 -12.62 16.95
C PHE A 174 -10.46 -11.99 15.56
N ALA A 175 -11.70 -11.61 15.20
CA ALA A 175 -11.99 -10.97 13.92
C ALA A 175 -11.30 -9.60 13.77
N ILE A 176 -11.24 -8.81 14.86
CA ILE A 176 -10.50 -7.54 14.90
C ILE A 176 -9.01 -7.80 14.73
N LEU A 177 -8.44 -8.74 15.48
CA LEU A 177 -7.02 -9.09 15.41
C LEU A 177 -6.62 -9.55 14.02
N LEU A 178 -7.50 -10.26 13.32
CA LEU A 178 -7.22 -10.71 11.97
C LEU A 178 -7.20 -9.57 10.94
N ASN A 179 -8.19 -8.68 10.98
CA ASN A 179 -8.20 -7.47 10.15
C ASN A 179 -6.96 -6.62 10.41
N TYR A 180 -6.55 -6.52 11.68
CA TYR A 180 -5.31 -5.88 12.08
C TYR A 180 -4.11 -6.58 11.45
N THR A 181 -4.05 -7.91 11.51
CA THR A 181 -2.90 -8.69 11.04
C THR A 181 -2.70 -8.56 9.53
N GLU A 182 -3.77 -8.56 8.73
CA GLU A 182 -3.70 -8.32 7.28
C GLU A 182 -3.12 -6.93 6.99
N LEU A 183 -3.66 -5.89 7.63
CA LEU A 183 -3.19 -4.52 7.44
C LEU A 183 -1.76 -4.33 7.94
N ALA A 184 -1.42 -4.90 9.09
CA ALA A 184 -0.10 -4.85 9.72
C ALA A 184 0.98 -5.44 8.80
N LEU A 185 0.74 -6.61 8.21
CA LEU A 185 1.66 -7.22 7.25
C LEU A 185 2.00 -6.27 6.11
N ILE A 186 0.98 -5.73 5.44
CA ILE A 186 1.17 -4.78 4.33
C ILE A 186 1.94 -3.54 4.81
N THR A 187 1.60 -3.03 5.98
CA THR A 187 2.18 -1.82 6.55
C THR A 187 3.65 -1.99 6.91
N ILE A 188 4.08 -3.17 7.36
CA ILE A 188 5.50 -3.49 7.62
C ILE A 188 6.32 -3.27 6.35
N GLY A 189 5.90 -3.85 5.22
CA GLY A 189 6.59 -3.71 3.95
C GLY A 189 6.58 -2.26 3.44
N LEU A 190 5.43 -1.60 3.54
CA LEU A 190 5.28 -0.21 3.12
C LEU A 190 6.10 0.77 3.96
N THR A 191 6.41 0.43 5.22
CA THR A 191 7.31 1.22 6.08
C THR A 191 8.68 1.41 5.43
N TYR A 192 9.22 0.39 4.75
CA TYR A 192 10.50 0.50 4.04
C TYR A 192 10.42 1.42 2.83
N VAL A 193 9.34 1.30 2.06
CA VAL A 193 9.12 2.10 0.85
C VAL A 193 9.00 3.58 1.21
N ILE A 194 8.15 3.89 2.20
CA ILE A 194 7.97 5.26 2.69
C ILE A 194 9.25 5.78 3.33
N ALA A 195 9.94 4.98 4.16
CA ALA A 195 11.20 5.39 4.77
C ALA A 195 12.31 5.67 3.72
N ALA A 196 12.29 4.97 2.58
CA ALA A 196 13.19 5.20 1.44
C ALA A 196 12.80 6.42 0.58
N GLY A 197 11.66 7.07 0.85
CA GLY A 197 11.18 8.25 0.12
C GLY A 197 10.34 7.93 -1.11
N ASP A 198 9.86 6.69 -1.25
CA ASP A 198 8.95 6.26 -2.31
C ASP A 198 7.52 6.01 -1.78
N ILE A 199 6.55 5.89 -2.68
CA ILE A 199 5.17 5.51 -2.36
C ILE A 199 4.75 4.38 -3.29
N ASP A 200 4.28 3.26 -2.71
CA ASP A 200 3.74 2.13 -3.45
C ASP A 200 2.23 2.01 -3.27
N LEU A 201 1.48 2.32 -4.34
CA LEU A 201 0.03 2.20 -4.37
C LEU A 201 -0.47 0.80 -4.78
N SER A 202 0.42 -0.06 -5.24
CA SER A 202 0.05 -1.37 -5.78
C SER A 202 -0.19 -2.42 -4.70
N VAL A 203 0.28 -2.22 -3.46
CA VAL A 203 0.29 -3.25 -2.40
C VAL A 203 -1.06 -3.94 -2.17
N GLY A 204 -2.17 -3.19 -2.17
CA GLY A 204 -3.51 -3.77 -2.05
C GLY A 204 -3.95 -4.60 -3.26
N ALA A 205 -3.49 -4.24 -4.46
CA ALA A 205 -3.73 -5.00 -5.68
C ALA A 205 -2.78 -6.20 -5.82
N VAL A 206 -1.54 -6.10 -5.35
CA VAL A 206 -0.57 -7.22 -5.28
C VAL A 206 -1.07 -8.29 -4.32
N LEU A 207 -1.65 -7.90 -3.19
CA LEU A 207 -2.38 -8.80 -2.29
C LEU A 207 -3.47 -9.56 -3.05
N ALA A 208 -4.30 -8.84 -3.80
CA ALA A 208 -5.38 -9.45 -4.59
C ALA A 208 -4.83 -10.40 -5.67
N LEU A 209 -3.76 -10.03 -6.36
CA LEU A 209 -3.11 -10.86 -7.37
C LEU A 209 -2.59 -12.17 -6.76
N ALA A 210 -1.82 -12.08 -5.67
CA ALA A 210 -1.31 -13.25 -4.98
C ALA A 210 -2.43 -14.18 -4.48
N GLY A 211 -3.45 -13.60 -3.82
CA GLY A 211 -4.59 -14.36 -3.32
C GLY A 211 -5.42 -15.01 -4.42
N SER A 212 -5.71 -14.28 -5.50
CA SER A 212 -6.44 -14.80 -6.67
C SER A 212 -5.69 -15.93 -7.38
N THR A 213 -4.36 -15.85 -7.43
CA THR A 213 -3.50 -16.87 -8.06
C THR A 213 -3.53 -18.14 -7.21
N ALA A 214 -3.34 -18.03 -5.90
CA ALA A 214 -3.47 -19.17 -5.00
C ALA A 214 -4.88 -19.81 -5.10
N ALA A 215 -5.93 -18.98 -5.08
CA ALA A 215 -7.32 -19.43 -5.26
C ALA A 215 -7.56 -20.15 -6.59
N TYR A 216 -7.02 -19.64 -7.69
CA TYR A 216 -7.12 -20.26 -9.02
C TYR A 216 -6.45 -21.63 -9.06
N PHE A 217 -5.22 -21.73 -8.53
CA PHE A 217 -4.50 -22.99 -8.47
C PHE A 217 -5.22 -24.05 -7.62
N LEU A 218 -5.79 -23.65 -6.48
CA LEU A 218 -6.56 -24.56 -5.63
C LEU A 218 -7.86 -25.03 -6.28
N LYS A 219 -8.66 -24.12 -6.84
CA LYS A 219 -10.03 -24.42 -7.27
C LYS A 219 -10.15 -24.86 -8.71
N VAL A 220 -9.43 -24.20 -9.61
CA VAL A 220 -9.58 -24.40 -11.06
C VAL A 220 -8.61 -25.45 -11.55
N LEU A 221 -7.36 -25.39 -11.10
CA LEU A 221 -6.33 -26.37 -11.48
C LEU A 221 -6.28 -27.59 -10.55
N GLY A 222 -6.94 -27.54 -9.39
CA GLY A 222 -6.93 -28.64 -8.42
C GLY A 222 -5.55 -28.95 -7.84
N ALA A 223 -4.65 -27.97 -7.82
CA ALA A 223 -3.29 -28.12 -7.31
C ALA A 223 -3.26 -28.29 -5.78
N ASP A 224 -2.18 -28.88 -5.28
CA ASP A 224 -1.96 -29.02 -3.84
C ASP A 224 -1.72 -27.65 -3.15
N PRO A 225 -1.96 -27.55 -1.82
CA PRO A 225 -1.79 -26.31 -1.08
C PRO A 225 -0.41 -25.66 -1.20
N VAL A 226 0.67 -26.45 -1.28
CA VAL A 226 2.04 -25.92 -1.33
C VAL A 226 2.28 -25.27 -2.68
N THR A 227 1.87 -25.93 -3.76
CA THR A 227 1.93 -25.37 -5.12
C THR A 227 1.13 -24.08 -5.23
N ALA A 228 -0.08 -24.03 -4.66
CA ALA A 228 -0.89 -22.81 -4.67
C ALA A 228 -0.22 -21.65 -3.92
N VAL A 229 0.37 -21.89 -2.75
CA VAL A 229 1.14 -20.89 -2.00
C VAL A 229 2.35 -20.42 -2.81
N ALA A 230 3.11 -21.34 -3.41
CA ALA A 230 4.28 -21.02 -4.21
C ALA A 230 3.94 -20.15 -5.42
N MET A 231 2.85 -20.46 -6.13
CA MET A 231 2.39 -19.69 -7.29
C MET A 231 1.83 -18.33 -6.91
N GLY A 232 1.11 -18.23 -5.78
CA GLY A 232 0.71 -16.95 -5.20
C GLY A 232 1.92 -16.08 -4.85
N LEU A 233 2.95 -16.68 -4.23
CA LEU A 233 4.22 -16.01 -3.90
C LEU A 233 4.91 -15.50 -5.15
N LEU A 234 5.04 -16.36 -6.16
CA LEU A 234 5.68 -16.03 -7.43
C LEU A 234 4.96 -14.86 -8.12
N ALA A 235 3.63 -14.91 -8.23
CA ALA A 235 2.86 -13.85 -8.90
C ALA A 235 3.03 -12.48 -8.23
N GLY A 236 2.95 -12.42 -6.89
CA GLY A 236 3.12 -11.18 -6.15
C GLY A 236 4.56 -10.65 -6.17
N MET A 237 5.56 -11.55 -6.08
CA MET A 237 6.97 -11.17 -6.20
C MET A 237 7.32 -10.69 -7.62
N CYS A 238 6.74 -11.27 -8.67
CA CYS A 238 6.88 -10.78 -10.04
C CYS A 238 6.31 -9.37 -10.19
N ALA A 239 5.15 -9.07 -9.59
CA ALA A 239 4.61 -7.71 -9.58
C ALA A 239 5.55 -6.72 -8.87
N GLY A 240 6.11 -7.10 -7.72
CA GLY A 240 7.14 -6.34 -7.02
C GLY A 240 8.40 -6.10 -7.84
N LEU A 241 8.86 -7.13 -8.55
CA LEU A 241 10.03 -7.08 -9.41
C LEU A 241 9.81 -6.10 -10.57
N VAL A 242 8.65 -6.17 -11.23
CA VAL A 242 8.27 -5.22 -12.29
C VAL A 242 8.24 -3.79 -11.73
N ASN A 243 7.62 -3.56 -10.58
CA ASN A 243 7.63 -2.24 -9.93
C ASN A 243 9.05 -1.75 -9.64
N ALA A 244 9.90 -2.62 -9.09
CA ALA A 244 11.27 -2.28 -8.73
C ALA A 244 12.13 -1.97 -9.97
N ILE A 245 12.03 -2.77 -11.03
CA ILE A 245 12.71 -2.54 -12.31
C ILE A 245 12.20 -1.25 -12.96
N VAL A 246 10.89 -1.05 -13.02
CA VAL A 246 10.31 0.11 -13.70
C VAL A 246 10.66 1.41 -12.97
N THR A 247 10.55 1.41 -11.65
CA THR A 247 10.84 2.57 -10.80
C THR A 247 12.32 2.90 -10.79
N VAL A 248 13.17 1.92 -10.45
CA VAL A 248 14.61 2.15 -10.23
C VAL A 248 15.38 2.13 -11.54
N GLY A 249 15.08 1.17 -12.43
CA GLY A 249 15.77 1.01 -13.71
C GLY A 249 15.51 2.17 -14.67
N PHE A 250 14.26 2.65 -14.77
CA PHE A 250 13.92 3.78 -15.63
C PHE A 250 13.90 5.13 -14.93
N LYS A 251 14.27 5.19 -13.64
CA LYS A 251 14.30 6.41 -12.81
C LYS A 251 12.95 7.16 -12.82
N LEU A 252 11.87 6.39 -12.74
CA LEU A 252 10.50 6.92 -12.69
C LEU A 252 10.08 7.17 -11.23
N PRO A 253 9.17 8.13 -10.98
CA PRO A 253 8.53 8.25 -9.68
C PRO A 253 7.76 6.96 -9.31
N ALA A 254 8.00 6.42 -8.11
CA ALA A 254 7.44 5.13 -7.68
C ALA A 254 5.90 5.11 -7.69
N PHE A 255 5.28 6.22 -7.28
CA PHE A 255 3.82 6.36 -7.28
C PHE A 255 3.18 6.03 -8.63
N ILE A 256 3.83 6.40 -9.73
CA ILE A 256 3.29 6.22 -11.08
C ILE A 256 3.45 4.78 -11.55
N ALA A 257 4.64 4.22 -11.39
CA ALA A 257 4.90 2.82 -11.73
C ALA A 257 3.95 1.88 -10.96
N THR A 258 3.79 2.15 -9.66
CA THR A 258 2.93 1.36 -8.78
C THR A 258 1.44 1.61 -9.03
N LEU A 259 1.03 2.79 -9.54
CA LEU A 259 -0.33 2.99 -10.03
C LEU A 259 -0.63 2.17 -11.29
N GLY A 260 0.33 2.04 -12.21
CA GLY A 260 0.24 1.14 -13.37
C GLY A 260 0.10 -0.32 -12.93
N MET A 261 0.97 -0.77 -12.03
CA MET A 261 0.89 -2.12 -11.47
C MET A 261 -0.38 -2.34 -10.65
N PHE A 262 -0.92 -1.33 -9.96
CA PHE A 262 -2.21 -1.44 -9.27
C PHE A 262 -3.30 -1.91 -10.24
N TYR A 263 -3.38 -1.29 -11.43
CA TYR A 263 -4.37 -1.64 -12.44
C TYR A 263 -4.15 -3.02 -13.04
N ILE A 264 -2.89 -3.35 -13.37
CA ILE A 264 -2.52 -4.66 -13.92
C ILE A 264 -2.84 -5.76 -12.91
N ALA A 265 -2.36 -5.64 -11.66
CA ALA A 265 -2.56 -6.64 -10.62
C ALA A 265 -4.04 -6.83 -10.29
N ARG A 266 -4.81 -5.73 -10.20
CA ARG A 266 -6.25 -5.80 -9.93
C ARG A 266 -7.01 -6.45 -11.08
N GLY A 267 -6.64 -6.14 -12.32
CA GLY A 267 -7.25 -6.73 -13.50
C GLY A 267 -6.96 -8.21 -13.63
N LEU A 268 -5.70 -8.62 -13.46
CA LEU A 268 -5.30 -10.02 -13.45
C LEU A 268 -6.00 -10.80 -12.32
N ALA A 269 -6.10 -10.19 -11.12
CA ALA A 269 -6.77 -10.81 -9.99
C ALA A 269 -8.26 -11.08 -10.27
N ALA A 270 -8.94 -10.13 -10.89
CA ALA A 270 -10.34 -10.29 -11.28
C ALA A 270 -10.51 -11.32 -12.42
N TRP A 271 -9.55 -11.39 -13.35
CA TRP A 271 -9.57 -12.34 -14.46
C TRP A 271 -9.40 -13.79 -13.98
N PHE A 272 -8.44 -14.06 -13.08
CA PHE A 272 -8.20 -15.41 -12.56
C PHE A 272 -9.41 -16.02 -11.87
N VAL A 273 -10.26 -15.20 -11.26
CA VAL A 273 -11.48 -15.68 -10.59
C VAL A 273 -12.75 -15.43 -11.42
N ALA A 274 -12.61 -15.02 -12.68
CA ALA A 274 -13.71 -14.67 -13.58
C ALA A 274 -14.72 -13.68 -12.96
N GLY A 275 -14.26 -12.80 -12.06
CA GLY A 275 -15.12 -11.88 -11.30
C GLY A 275 -15.98 -12.52 -10.21
N GLN A 276 -15.86 -13.83 -9.97
CA GLN A 276 -16.68 -14.57 -9.01
C GLN A 276 -15.92 -14.85 -7.71
N GLN A 277 -16.67 -15.17 -6.66
CA GLN A 277 -16.10 -15.64 -5.41
C GLN A 277 -15.77 -17.13 -5.54
N LEU A 278 -14.49 -17.48 -5.35
CA LEU A 278 -14.05 -18.88 -5.31
C LEU A 278 -14.06 -19.39 -3.86
N THR A 279 -14.44 -20.65 -3.65
CA THR A 279 -14.60 -21.28 -2.33
C THR A 279 -14.22 -22.77 -2.37
N GLY A 280 -14.04 -23.37 -1.18
CA GLY A 280 -13.86 -24.80 -1.02
C GLY A 280 -12.40 -25.25 -1.15
N TRP A 281 -11.53 -24.67 -0.32
CA TRP A 281 -10.11 -25.03 -0.26
C TRP A 281 -9.88 -26.33 0.52
N PRO A 282 -8.84 -27.11 0.18
CA PRO A 282 -8.40 -28.25 0.98
C PRO A 282 -8.12 -27.86 2.43
N GLU A 283 -8.34 -28.78 3.37
CA GLU A 283 -8.14 -28.52 4.80
C GLU A 283 -6.70 -28.07 5.11
N GLY A 284 -5.70 -28.67 4.46
CA GLY A 284 -4.30 -28.29 4.63
C GLY A 284 -4.00 -26.83 4.28
N TYR A 285 -4.69 -26.23 3.31
CA TYR A 285 -4.55 -24.80 2.99
C TYR A 285 -5.25 -23.94 4.05
N ASN A 286 -6.44 -24.35 4.49
CA ASN A 286 -7.23 -23.62 5.50
C ASN A 286 -6.51 -23.53 6.85
N LEU A 287 -5.58 -24.45 7.17
CA LEU A 287 -4.79 -24.38 8.39
C LEU A 287 -4.07 -23.02 8.55
N LEU A 288 -3.60 -22.42 7.45
CA LEU A 288 -2.90 -21.12 7.47
C LEU A 288 -3.74 -19.98 8.08
N GLY A 289 -5.08 -20.08 7.98
CA GLY A 289 -6.03 -19.10 8.50
C GLY A 289 -6.71 -19.50 9.82
N ARG A 290 -6.35 -20.65 10.42
CA ARG A 290 -7.01 -21.15 11.64
C ARG A 290 -6.43 -20.56 12.93
N LYS A 291 -7.21 -20.68 14.01
CA LYS A 291 -6.77 -20.42 15.38
C LYS A 291 -5.73 -21.44 15.80
N VAL A 292 -4.79 -21.03 16.64
CA VAL A 292 -3.75 -21.92 17.20
C VAL A 292 -4.38 -23.15 17.86
N ASN A 293 -5.46 -22.96 18.61
CA ASN A 293 -6.20 -24.05 19.24
C ASN A 293 -6.75 -25.06 18.21
N ASP A 294 -7.34 -24.60 17.11
CA ASP A 294 -7.95 -25.48 16.09
C ASP A 294 -6.90 -26.38 15.41
N ILE A 295 -5.66 -25.92 15.30
CA ILE A 295 -4.55 -26.71 14.72
C ILE A 295 -4.02 -27.72 15.72
N LEU A 296 -3.87 -27.32 16.98
CA LEU A 296 -3.44 -28.22 18.03
C LEU A 296 -4.45 -29.36 18.17
N LEU A 297 -5.75 -29.05 18.13
CA LEU A 297 -6.82 -30.03 18.07
C LEU A 297 -6.79 -30.89 16.80
N HIS A 298 -6.45 -30.32 15.63
CA HIS A 298 -6.25 -31.09 14.40
C HIS A 298 -5.12 -32.13 14.54
N TYR A 299 -4.05 -31.81 15.26
CA TYR A 299 -2.98 -32.74 15.62
C TYR A 299 -3.25 -33.56 16.90
N ARG A 300 -4.49 -33.54 17.40
CA ARG A 300 -4.95 -34.25 18.62
C ARG A 300 -4.21 -33.85 19.91
N ILE A 301 -3.68 -32.63 19.96
CA ILE A 301 -3.08 -32.01 21.13
C ILE A 301 -4.15 -31.12 21.77
N SER A 302 -4.72 -31.56 22.89
CA SER A 302 -5.62 -30.73 23.70
C SER A 302 -4.82 -29.93 24.73
N LEU A 303 -5.09 -28.62 24.82
CA LEU A 303 -4.54 -27.80 25.88
C LEU A 303 -5.43 -27.88 27.14
N PRO A 304 -4.84 -27.99 28.34
CA PRO A 304 -5.59 -27.85 29.58
C PRO A 304 -6.31 -26.50 29.65
N ASP A 305 -7.44 -26.47 30.36
CA ASP A 305 -8.16 -25.23 30.64
C ASP A 305 -7.28 -24.28 31.45
N GLY A 306 -7.08 -23.07 30.93
CA GLY A 306 -6.19 -22.07 31.52
C GLY A 306 -5.84 -20.96 30.55
N LEU A 307 -4.97 -20.04 31.00
CA LEU A 307 -4.57 -18.85 30.25
C LEU A 307 -3.96 -19.19 28.87
N LEU A 308 -3.23 -20.31 28.76
CA LEU A 308 -2.65 -20.78 27.50
C LEU A 308 -3.70 -21.16 26.46
N ARG A 309 -4.81 -21.80 26.88
CA ARG A 309 -5.92 -22.14 26.00
C ARG A 309 -6.66 -20.89 25.53
N SER A 310 -6.93 -19.93 26.43
CA SER A 310 -7.57 -18.67 26.07
C SER A 310 -6.75 -17.86 25.07
N ILE A 311 -5.42 -17.82 25.21
CA ILE A 311 -4.54 -17.20 24.21
C ILE A 311 -4.59 -17.97 22.88
N ALA A 312 -4.53 -19.30 22.90
CA ALA A 312 -4.59 -20.12 21.69
C ALA A 312 -5.93 -20.01 20.93
N GLU A 313 -7.01 -19.64 21.62
CA GLU A 313 -8.34 -19.41 21.03
C GLU A 313 -8.49 -18.02 20.38
N VAL A 314 -7.62 -17.06 20.72
CA VAL A 314 -7.60 -15.69 20.18
C VAL A 314 -6.47 -15.48 19.16
N VAL A 315 -5.35 -16.20 19.28
CA VAL A 315 -4.22 -16.05 18.38
C VAL A 315 -4.40 -16.94 17.15
N SER A 316 -4.26 -16.35 15.96
CA SER A 316 -4.23 -17.06 14.68
C SER A 316 -2.79 -17.37 14.24
N ILE A 317 -2.59 -18.37 13.38
CA ILE A 317 -1.27 -18.57 12.73
C ILE A 317 -0.85 -17.32 11.97
N GLN A 318 -1.81 -16.64 11.32
CA GLN A 318 -1.55 -15.38 10.62
C GLN A 318 -0.88 -14.34 11.54
N THR A 319 -1.36 -14.20 12.78
CA THR A 319 -0.80 -13.25 13.76
C THR A 319 0.62 -13.64 14.16
N ILE A 320 0.90 -14.95 14.31
CA ILE A 320 2.25 -15.45 14.58
C ILE A 320 3.20 -15.13 13.42
N TRP A 321 2.77 -15.39 12.18
CA TRP A 321 3.55 -15.07 10.98
C TRP A 321 3.80 -13.57 10.85
N MET A 322 2.79 -12.75 11.10
CA MET A 322 2.94 -11.30 11.12
C MET A 322 3.93 -10.85 12.18
N LEU A 323 3.87 -11.40 13.39
CA LEU A 323 4.81 -11.07 14.45
C LEU A 323 6.25 -11.49 14.08
N PHE A 324 6.41 -12.67 13.48
CA PHE A 324 7.69 -13.15 12.98
C PHE A 324 8.27 -12.18 11.93
N VAL A 325 7.48 -11.80 10.93
CA VAL A 325 7.87 -10.82 9.91
C VAL A 325 8.17 -9.46 10.54
N ALA A 326 7.34 -9.01 11.48
CA ALA A 326 7.51 -7.74 12.18
C ALA A 326 8.80 -7.67 12.99
N VAL A 327 9.17 -8.76 13.68
CA VAL A 327 10.42 -8.83 14.44
C VAL A 327 11.62 -8.78 13.49
N ILE A 328 11.62 -9.59 12.43
CA ILE A 328 12.72 -9.59 11.45
C ILE A 328 12.85 -8.23 10.78
N ALA A 329 11.75 -7.71 10.23
CA ALA A 329 11.73 -6.41 9.60
C ALA A 329 12.10 -5.28 10.57
N GLY A 330 11.57 -5.31 11.79
CA GLY A 330 11.87 -4.34 12.82
C GLY A 330 13.37 -4.31 13.16
N VAL A 331 13.98 -5.48 13.33
CA VAL A 331 15.41 -5.60 13.62
C VAL A 331 16.26 -5.14 12.44
N VAL A 332 15.90 -5.55 11.21
CA VAL A 332 16.61 -5.14 9.98
C VAL A 332 16.54 -3.63 9.77
N LEU A 333 15.39 -3.01 10.04
CA LEU A 333 15.20 -1.59 9.85
C LEU A 333 15.88 -0.76 10.96
N ALA A 334 15.80 -1.20 12.22
CA ALA A 334 16.30 -0.43 13.36
C ALA A 334 17.81 -0.62 13.61
N TYR A 335 18.34 -1.83 13.41
CA TYR A 335 19.69 -2.18 13.87
C TYR A 335 20.66 -2.59 12.76
N MET A 336 20.18 -3.00 11.58
CA MET A 336 21.08 -3.44 10.50
C MET A 336 21.52 -2.30 9.57
N PRO A 337 22.68 -2.43 8.89
CA PRO A 337 23.17 -1.44 7.93
C PRO A 337 22.19 -1.16 6.79
N PHE A 338 21.37 -2.13 6.40
CA PHE A 338 20.35 -1.93 5.38
C PHE A 338 19.32 -0.86 5.81
N GLY A 339 18.84 -0.90 7.05
CA GLY A 339 17.90 0.11 7.57
C GLY A 339 18.49 1.52 7.59
N GLN A 340 19.75 1.67 7.99
CA GLN A 340 20.44 2.97 7.93
C GLN A 340 20.54 3.52 6.49
N LYS A 341 20.81 2.65 5.52
CA LYS A 341 20.83 3.02 4.09
C LYS A 341 19.45 3.42 3.58
N VAL A 342 18.38 2.78 4.07
CA VAL A 342 16.98 3.16 3.79
C VAL A 342 16.71 4.59 4.27
N TYR A 343 17.01 4.88 5.54
CA TYR A 343 16.81 6.23 6.09
C TYR A 343 17.69 7.30 5.40
N ALA A 344 18.96 6.99 5.11
CA ALA A 344 19.83 7.92 4.39
C ALA A 344 19.30 8.22 2.99
N THR A 345 18.84 7.19 2.27
CA THR A 345 18.27 7.33 0.92
C THR A 345 17.00 8.18 0.92
N GLY A 346 16.09 7.96 1.87
CA GLY A 346 14.85 8.73 1.96
C GLY A 346 15.02 10.14 2.51
N GLY A 347 16.02 10.38 3.36
CA GLY A 347 16.30 11.73 3.88
C GLY A 347 16.84 12.66 2.80
N ASN A 348 17.87 12.21 2.07
CA ASN A 348 18.36 12.93 0.90
C ASN A 348 19.09 11.97 -0.06
N ILE A 349 18.41 11.63 -1.16
CA ILE A 349 18.92 10.68 -2.15
C ILE A 349 20.25 11.12 -2.78
N ARG A 350 20.50 12.42 -2.95
CA ARG A 350 21.75 12.94 -3.52
C ARG A 350 22.89 12.81 -2.52
N ALA A 351 22.66 13.24 -1.28
CA ALA A 351 23.66 13.13 -0.22
C ALA A 351 24.04 11.66 0.05
N ALA A 352 23.06 10.76 0.06
CA ALA A 352 23.30 9.32 0.20
C ALA A 352 24.15 8.77 -0.96
N ALA A 353 23.88 9.20 -2.20
CA ALA A 353 24.67 8.80 -3.36
C ALA A 353 26.12 9.33 -3.28
N TYR A 354 26.33 10.58 -2.87
CA TYR A 354 27.67 11.14 -2.64
C TYR A 354 28.42 10.44 -1.49
N ALA A 355 27.70 9.93 -0.50
CA ALA A 355 28.25 9.10 0.58
C ALA A 355 28.54 7.63 0.16
N GLY A 356 28.42 7.29 -1.13
CA GLY A 356 28.71 5.95 -1.66
C GLY A 356 27.59 4.92 -1.46
N ILE A 357 26.40 5.33 -0.99
CA ILE A 357 25.25 4.44 -0.86
C ILE A 357 24.62 4.23 -2.23
N ASN A 358 24.49 2.97 -2.65
CA ASN A 358 23.74 2.63 -3.85
C ASN A 358 22.23 2.75 -3.58
N THR A 359 21.71 3.97 -3.72
CA THR A 359 20.30 4.32 -3.50
C THR A 359 19.34 3.51 -4.37
N ASN A 360 19.75 3.18 -5.59
CA ASN A 360 18.96 2.34 -6.50
C ASN A 360 18.72 0.95 -5.92
N ARG A 361 19.76 0.28 -5.39
CA ARG A 361 19.61 -1.03 -4.74
C ARG A 361 18.71 -0.97 -3.51
N VAL A 362 18.82 0.10 -2.73
CA VAL A 362 18.00 0.29 -1.51
C VAL A 362 16.51 0.41 -1.88
N ARG A 363 16.18 1.27 -2.84
CA ARG A 363 14.79 1.45 -3.33
C ARG A 363 14.25 0.17 -3.96
N PHE A 364 15.07 -0.55 -4.73
CA PHE A 364 14.71 -1.82 -5.34
C PHE A 364 14.32 -2.86 -4.28
N LEU A 365 15.16 -3.03 -3.26
CA LEU A 365 14.89 -3.97 -2.17
C LEU A 365 13.68 -3.56 -1.34
N ALA A 366 13.46 -2.26 -1.11
CA ALA A 366 12.29 -1.76 -0.39
C ALA A 366 10.97 -2.13 -1.11
N LEU A 367 10.91 -1.95 -2.43
CA LEU A 367 9.74 -2.34 -3.24
C LEU A 367 9.52 -3.86 -3.26
N MET A 368 10.59 -4.64 -3.33
CA MET A 368 10.51 -6.12 -3.24
C MET A 368 9.99 -6.58 -1.87
N LEU A 369 10.46 -5.97 -0.77
CA LEU A 369 9.98 -6.28 0.58
C LEU A 369 8.51 -5.90 0.76
N ALA A 370 8.06 -4.77 0.20
CA ALA A 370 6.65 -4.38 0.20
C ALA A 370 5.77 -5.39 -0.54
N ALA A 371 6.21 -5.81 -1.73
CA ALA A 371 5.51 -6.84 -2.50
C ALA A 371 5.46 -8.18 -1.77
N LEU A 372 6.57 -8.63 -1.15
CA LEU A 372 6.60 -9.85 -0.35
C LEU A 372 5.56 -9.80 0.78
N CYS A 373 5.52 -8.71 1.54
CA CYS A 373 4.59 -8.55 2.65
C CYS A 373 3.13 -8.53 2.18
N ALA A 374 2.84 -7.82 1.09
CA ALA A 374 1.50 -7.78 0.49
C ALA A 374 1.04 -9.14 -0.03
N THR A 375 1.96 -9.89 -0.62
CA THR A 375 1.75 -11.25 -1.15
C THR A 375 1.45 -12.24 -0.04
N MET A 376 2.22 -12.21 1.06
CA MET A 376 1.95 -13.01 2.26
C MET A 376 0.57 -12.69 2.84
N ALA A 377 0.22 -11.40 2.95
CA ALA A 377 -1.11 -11.00 3.42
C ALA A 377 -2.23 -11.56 2.55
N GLY A 378 -2.04 -11.62 1.23
CA GLY A 378 -3.04 -12.14 0.28
C GLY A 378 -3.26 -13.64 0.38
N ILE A 379 -2.18 -14.41 0.45
CA ILE A 379 -2.24 -15.87 0.59
C ILE A 379 -2.97 -16.24 1.88
N ILE A 380 -2.64 -15.57 2.98
CA ILE A 380 -3.28 -15.85 4.28
C ILE A 380 -4.74 -15.38 4.30
N ASN A 381 -5.07 -14.26 3.67
CA ASN A 381 -6.44 -13.78 3.54
C ASN A 381 -7.36 -14.82 2.87
N VAL A 382 -6.90 -15.48 1.80
CA VAL A 382 -7.64 -16.58 1.14
C VAL A 382 -7.92 -17.75 2.09
N ALA A 383 -6.91 -18.13 2.89
CA ALA A 383 -7.01 -19.26 3.82
C ALA A 383 -7.98 -18.94 4.96
N TYR A 384 -7.98 -17.71 5.44
CA TYR A 384 -8.86 -17.28 6.51
C TYR A 384 -10.34 -17.24 6.09
N PHE A 385 -10.65 -16.54 5.00
CA PHE A 385 -12.04 -16.35 4.57
C PHE A 385 -12.66 -17.63 3.97
N ARG A 386 -11.87 -18.71 3.84
CA ARG A 386 -12.23 -19.97 3.14
C ARG A 386 -12.84 -19.73 1.75
N SER A 387 -12.54 -18.55 1.22
CA SER A 387 -13.05 -18.01 0.01
C SER A 387 -12.16 -16.85 -0.43
N PHE A 388 -12.24 -16.51 -1.70
CA PHE A 388 -11.57 -15.33 -2.23
C PHE A 388 -12.53 -14.54 -3.09
N ASN A 389 -12.59 -13.23 -2.85
CA ASN A 389 -13.38 -12.29 -3.62
C ASN A 389 -12.41 -11.37 -4.41
N PRO A 390 -12.66 -11.08 -5.69
CA PRO A 390 -11.80 -10.19 -6.50
C PRO A 390 -11.63 -8.76 -5.96
N VAL A 391 -12.51 -8.33 -5.05
CA VAL A 391 -12.47 -7.02 -4.39
C VAL A 391 -11.53 -7.03 -3.16
N ALA A 392 -10.95 -8.18 -2.78
CA ALA A 392 -10.01 -8.28 -1.67
C ALA A 392 -8.85 -7.27 -1.79
N GLY A 393 -8.40 -6.70 -0.68
CA GLY A 393 -7.34 -5.71 -0.67
C GLY A 393 -7.72 -4.34 -1.25
N GLN A 394 -8.99 -4.05 -1.52
CA GLN A 394 -9.41 -2.72 -1.94
C GLN A 394 -9.19 -1.69 -0.81
N PHE A 395 -8.59 -0.55 -1.14
CA PHE A 395 -8.25 0.54 -0.20
C PHE A 395 -7.21 0.19 0.87
N ARG A 396 -6.73 -1.06 0.94
CA ARG A 396 -5.68 -1.46 1.87
C ARG A 396 -4.37 -0.71 1.63
N GLU A 397 -4.11 -0.27 0.39
CA GLU A 397 -3.00 0.62 0.08
C GLU A 397 -3.09 1.96 0.80
N LEU A 398 -4.29 2.56 0.89
CA LEU A 398 -4.50 3.84 1.58
C LEU A 398 -4.46 3.66 3.09
N ASP A 399 -5.10 2.60 3.60
CA ASP A 399 -5.07 2.26 5.03
C ASP A 399 -3.63 2.01 5.51
N ALA A 400 -2.80 1.34 4.71
CA ALA A 400 -1.41 1.07 5.04
C ALA A 400 -0.56 2.36 5.04
N ILE A 401 -0.74 3.24 4.05
CA ILE A 401 -0.09 4.56 4.02
C ILE A 401 -0.49 5.35 5.28
N ALA A 402 -1.78 5.40 5.60
CA ALA A 402 -2.31 6.04 6.81
C ALA A 402 -1.65 5.51 8.08
N SER A 403 -1.52 4.18 8.16
CA SER A 403 -0.94 3.47 9.30
C SER A 403 0.52 3.85 9.52
N VAL A 404 1.34 3.92 8.45
CA VAL A 404 2.74 4.35 8.57
C VAL A 404 2.83 5.81 9.03
N ILE A 405 1.98 6.70 8.52
CA ILE A 405 1.97 8.13 8.85
C ILE A 405 1.53 8.37 10.29
N ILE A 406 0.39 7.79 10.70
CA ILE A 406 -0.11 7.86 12.08
C ILE A 406 0.92 7.28 13.05
N GLY A 407 1.61 6.20 12.63
CA GLY A 407 2.73 5.60 13.33
C GLY A 407 4.00 6.45 13.44
N GLY A 408 4.00 7.66 12.88
CA GLY A 408 5.10 8.63 12.96
C GLY A 408 6.10 8.58 11.79
N GLY A 409 5.86 7.71 10.79
CA GLY A 409 6.61 7.70 9.54
C GLY A 409 6.47 9.00 8.75
N SER A 410 7.48 9.37 7.98
CA SER A 410 7.43 10.59 7.16
C SER A 410 7.08 10.27 5.71
N ILE A 411 6.07 10.92 5.16
CA ILE A 411 5.67 10.79 3.75
C ILE A 411 6.82 11.19 2.80
N PHE A 412 7.68 12.12 3.24
CA PHE A 412 8.83 12.59 2.46
C PHE A 412 10.06 11.68 2.60
N GLY A 413 9.99 10.63 3.41
CA GLY A 413 11.09 9.71 3.65
C GLY A 413 12.06 10.12 4.76
N GLY A 414 13.05 9.27 4.99
CA GLY A 414 14.11 9.49 5.97
C GLY A 414 13.77 9.11 7.41
N TYR A 415 12.52 8.73 7.69
CA TYR A 415 12.12 8.21 9.00
C TYR A 415 10.89 7.30 8.91
N GLY A 416 10.92 6.21 9.66
CA GLY A 416 9.80 5.30 9.87
C GLY A 416 10.19 4.19 10.83
N THR A 417 9.27 3.68 11.64
CA THR A 417 9.56 2.55 12.55
C THR A 417 8.50 1.48 12.38
N VAL A 418 8.89 0.20 12.44
CA VAL A 418 7.94 -0.91 12.33
C VAL A 418 6.97 -0.91 13.51
N ILE A 419 7.44 -0.62 14.73
CA ILE A 419 6.58 -0.55 15.91
C ILE A 419 5.53 0.55 15.77
N GLY A 420 5.93 1.75 15.33
CA GLY A 420 4.99 2.83 15.05
C GLY A 420 3.99 2.48 13.96
N ALA A 421 4.45 1.88 12.87
CA ALA A 421 3.60 1.41 11.77
C ALA A 421 2.57 0.36 12.23
N LEU A 422 2.97 -0.58 13.10
CA LEU A 422 2.07 -1.56 13.72
C LEU A 422 1.05 -0.88 14.65
N ALA A 423 1.45 0.12 15.42
CA ALA A 423 0.50 0.89 16.25
C ALA A 423 -0.48 1.67 15.36
N GLY A 424 -0.02 2.29 14.27
CA GLY A 424 -0.88 2.97 13.30
C GLY A 424 -1.87 2.02 12.62
N ALA A 425 -1.44 0.80 12.25
CA ALA A 425 -2.32 -0.23 11.72
C ALA A 425 -3.39 -0.67 12.74
N ALA A 426 -3.03 -0.71 14.02
CA ALA A 426 -3.98 -0.96 15.10
C ALA A 426 -4.98 0.19 15.23
N VAL A 427 -4.53 1.44 15.17
CA VAL A 427 -5.41 2.63 15.17
C VAL A 427 -6.42 2.55 14.04
N ILE A 428 -5.99 2.33 12.79
CA ILE A 428 -6.89 2.26 11.63
C ILE A 428 -7.89 1.11 11.77
N THR A 429 -7.43 -0.06 12.22
CA THR A 429 -8.29 -1.24 12.41
C THR A 429 -9.33 -1.00 13.49
N LEU A 430 -8.93 -0.42 14.64
CA LEU A 430 -9.83 -0.14 15.74
C LEU A 430 -10.84 0.96 15.40
N ILE A 431 -10.43 2.01 14.69
CA ILE A 431 -11.37 3.02 14.18
C ILE A 431 -12.42 2.35 13.29
N ARG A 432 -12.00 1.50 12.36
CA ARG A 432 -12.94 0.78 11.49
C ARG A 432 -13.89 -0.11 12.29
N ALA A 433 -13.37 -0.85 13.27
CA ALA A 433 -14.17 -1.71 14.15
C ALA A 433 -15.19 -0.90 14.97
N LEU A 434 -14.78 0.25 15.52
CA LEU A 434 -15.65 1.17 16.27
C LEU A 434 -16.75 1.79 15.41
N LEU A 435 -16.42 2.25 14.21
CA LEU A 435 -17.38 2.86 13.29
C LEU A 435 -18.36 1.84 12.70
N GLN A 436 -17.97 0.56 12.62
CA GLN A 436 -18.84 -0.54 12.20
C GLN A 436 -19.79 -1.03 13.29
N LEU A 437 -19.66 -0.53 14.51
CA LEU A 437 -20.55 -0.95 15.57
C LEU A 437 -21.98 -0.50 15.35
N ASN A 438 -22.87 -1.45 15.61
CA ASN A 438 -24.24 -1.11 15.93
C ASN A 438 -24.24 -0.49 17.33
N VAL A 439 -24.58 0.80 17.45
CA VAL A 439 -24.83 1.43 18.75
C VAL A 439 -26.28 1.89 18.75
N GLN A 440 -27.07 1.39 19.69
CA GLN A 440 -28.49 1.77 19.84
C GLN A 440 -29.33 1.59 18.56
N GLY A 441 -29.08 0.53 17.80
CA GLY A 441 -29.83 0.24 16.56
C GLY A 441 -29.33 0.99 15.33
N PHE A 442 -28.40 1.94 15.47
CA PHE A 442 -27.75 2.60 14.34
C PHE A 442 -26.50 1.81 13.91
N THR A 443 -26.50 1.29 12.68
CA THR A 443 -25.29 0.84 11.98
C THR A 443 -24.87 1.86 10.95
N MET A 444 -23.61 2.29 11.00
CA MET A 444 -23.09 3.20 10.00
C MET A 444 -22.90 2.48 8.65
N PRO A 445 -23.46 2.99 7.54
CA PRO A 445 -23.24 2.39 6.23
C PRO A 445 -21.75 2.40 5.85
N GLN A 446 -21.27 1.34 5.18
CA GLN A 446 -19.86 1.16 4.83
C GLN A 446 -19.26 2.34 4.04
N HIS A 447 -20.05 3.02 3.20
CA HIS A 447 -19.60 4.19 2.46
C HIS A 447 -19.24 5.37 3.37
N TRP A 448 -20.01 5.59 4.43
CA TRP A 448 -19.71 6.63 5.42
C TRP A 448 -18.44 6.29 6.21
N ILE A 449 -18.22 5.03 6.55
CA ILE A 449 -16.98 4.60 7.25
C ILE A 449 -15.73 5.03 6.46
N ASN A 450 -15.74 4.85 5.14
CA ASN A 450 -14.63 5.28 4.29
C ASN A 450 -14.44 6.81 4.26
N VAL A 451 -15.53 7.59 4.31
CA VAL A 451 -15.47 9.06 4.40
C VAL A 451 -14.78 9.49 5.71
N PHE A 452 -15.17 8.90 6.84
CA PHE A 452 -14.56 9.23 8.14
C PHE A 452 -13.09 8.83 8.20
N ILE A 453 -12.72 7.64 7.68
CA ILE A 453 -11.31 7.22 7.60
C ILE A 453 -10.51 8.19 6.72
N GLY A 454 -11.06 8.63 5.58
CA GLY A 454 -10.44 9.64 4.73
C GLY A 454 -10.27 10.99 5.44
N GLY A 455 -11.26 11.43 6.20
CA GLY A 455 -11.16 12.64 7.03
C GLY A 455 -10.06 12.53 8.09
N ILE A 456 -9.99 11.39 8.80
CA ILE A 456 -8.96 11.12 9.80
C ILE A 456 -7.57 11.11 9.18
N LEU A 457 -7.40 10.54 7.97
CA LEU A 457 -6.15 10.60 7.22
C LEU A 457 -5.72 12.04 6.96
N ILE A 458 -6.63 12.88 6.44
CA ILE A 458 -6.33 14.30 6.15
C ILE A 458 -5.88 15.00 7.43
N VAL A 459 -6.60 14.80 8.54
CA VAL A 459 -6.24 15.38 9.84
C VAL A 459 -4.87 14.88 10.30
N ALA A 460 -4.59 13.59 10.21
CA ALA A 460 -3.29 13.01 10.59
C ALA A 460 -2.14 13.60 9.77
N VAL A 461 -2.32 13.75 8.46
CA VAL A 461 -1.34 14.36 7.55
C VAL A 461 -1.16 15.85 7.84
N LEU A 462 -2.25 16.59 8.08
CA LEU A 462 -2.17 18.01 8.44
C LEU A 462 -1.44 18.21 9.76
N ILE A 463 -1.72 17.39 10.77
CA ILE A 463 -1.00 17.41 12.04
C ILE A 463 0.48 17.11 11.79
N ASP A 464 0.82 16.10 10.99
CA ASP A 464 2.21 15.77 10.66
C ASP A 464 2.92 16.97 10.00
N ILE A 465 2.30 17.59 9.00
CA ILE A 465 2.83 18.76 8.30
C ILE A 465 2.97 19.95 9.25
N TRP A 466 1.95 20.27 10.04
CA TRP A 466 1.93 21.45 10.93
C TRP A 466 2.91 21.31 12.08
N VAL A 467 2.93 20.15 12.75
CA VAL A 467 3.85 19.87 13.85
C VAL A 467 5.30 19.90 13.34
N ARG A 468 5.57 19.43 12.11
CA ARG A 468 6.93 19.39 11.55
C ARG A 468 7.40 20.69 10.90
N GLN A 469 6.57 21.38 10.13
CA GLN A 469 7.00 22.56 9.37
C GLN A 469 7.05 23.83 10.22
N ALA A 470 6.14 23.98 11.20
CA ALA A 470 6.01 25.26 11.90
C ALA A 470 6.93 25.42 13.12
N ASN A 471 7.70 24.38 13.49
CA ASN A 471 8.64 24.37 14.63
C ASN A 471 8.01 25.05 15.87
N ILE A 472 6.71 24.80 16.09
CA ILE A 472 5.85 25.57 17.01
C ILE A 472 6.36 25.42 18.43
N PHE A 473 6.77 24.21 18.81
CA PHE A 473 7.39 23.96 20.10
C PHE A 473 8.71 24.74 20.26
N GLY A 474 9.53 24.85 19.21
CA GLY A 474 10.72 25.70 19.22
C GLY A 474 10.38 27.18 19.40
N ARG A 475 9.34 27.68 18.71
CA ARG A 475 8.87 29.08 18.82
C ARG A 475 8.20 29.38 20.16
N LEU A 476 7.40 28.47 20.70
CA LEU A 476 6.77 28.59 22.02
C LEU A 476 7.84 28.58 23.11
N ARG A 477 8.84 27.70 23.01
CA ARG A 477 9.94 27.64 23.97
C ARG A 477 10.85 28.86 23.88
N ALA A 478 11.11 29.39 22.70
CA ALA A 478 11.80 30.67 22.53
C ALA A 478 11.01 31.85 23.13
N ARG A 479 9.67 31.83 23.05
CA ARG A 479 8.80 32.82 23.72
C ARG A 479 8.79 32.67 25.24
N LEU A 480 8.76 31.44 25.76
CA LEU A 480 8.82 31.15 27.20
C LEU A 480 10.18 31.48 27.80
N ALA A 481 11.28 31.14 27.12
CA ALA A 481 12.64 31.47 27.53
C ALA A 481 12.94 32.98 27.45
N ARG A 482 12.30 33.71 26.53
CA ARG A 482 12.34 35.18 26.52
C ARG A 482 11.60 35.79 27.71
N ARG A 483 10.47 35.20 28.12
CA ARG A 483 9.71 35.66 29.30
C ARG A 483 10.47 35.49 30.61
N THR A 484 11.21 34.40 30.79
CA THR A 484 12.04 34.20 31.99
C THR A 484 13.23 35.15 32.05
N ARG A 485 13.91 35.43 30.93
CA ARG A 485 15.00 36.44 30.90
C ARG A 485 14.55 37.86 31.20
N THR A 486 13.34 38.26 30.78
CA THR A 486 12.80 39.59 31.12
C THR A 486 12.39 39.74 32.59
N ALA A 487 12.11 38.63 33.28
CA ALA A 487 11.77 38.64 34.71
C ALA A 487 13.03 38.76 35.60
N GLU A 488 14.19 38.24 35.15
CA GLU A 488 15.45 38.39 35.88
C GLU A 488 16.04 39.82 35.77
N THR A 489 15.79 40.53 34.65
CA THR A 489 16.28 41.91 34.47
C THR A 489 15.44 42.99 35.16
N THR A 490 14.32 42.61 35.81
CA THR A 490 13.47 43.55 36.58
C THR A 490 13.70 43.46 38.10
N HIS A 491 14.57 42.55 38.55
CA HIS A 491 14.93 42.35 39.96
C HIS A 491 16.43 42.61 40.27
N ALA A 492 17.17 43.21 39.34
CA ALA A 492 18.49 43.79 39.55
C ALA A 492 18.40 45.30 39.32
#